data_AF-A0A2P6QB67-F1
#
_entry.id   AF-A0A2P6QB67-F1
#
_cell.length_a   1.000
_cell.length_b   1.000
_cell.length_c   1.000
_cell.angle_alpha   90.00
_cell.angle_beta   90.00
_cell.angle_gamma   90.00
#
_symmetry.space_group_name_H-M   'P 1'
#
loop_
_entity.id
_entity.type
_entity.pdbx_description
1 polymer ?
#
loop_
_entity_poly.entity_id
_entity_poly.type
_entity_poly.pdbx_seq_one_letter_code
_entity_poly.pdbx_strand_id
1 'polypeptide(L)'
;MVPATVQSCSSALALVNASKIIYQKEKINVELDESVHKIGLQVIEGGHLNHGFSSYKRSFQLTAIQEQEILVSFTVTYESEVEDTTMPSRSTQAAVAFIRSLESYLLRAAA
;
A
#
# COMPACT_ATOMS: atom_id res chain seq x y z
N MET A 1 18.18 -4.83 -22.74
CA MET A 1 16.79 -4.68 -22.24
C MET A 1 16.59 -5.77 -21.21
N VAL A 2 16.70 -5.43 -19.92
CA VAL A 2 16.49 -6.40 -18.82
C VAL A 2 14.99 -6.54 -18.60
N PRO A 3 14.42 -7.75 -18.49
CA PRO A 3 13.00 -7.92 -18.24
C PRO A 3 12.64 -7.34 -16.87
N ALA A 4 11.59 -6.51 -16.81
CA ALA A 4 11.07 -5.97 -15.57
C ALA A 4 10.47 -7.12 -14.73
N THR A 5 11.07 -7.39 -13.58
CA THR A 5 10.56 -8.36 -12.63
C THR A 5 9.47 -7.69 -11.80
N VAL A 6 8.22 -8.09 -12.00
CA VAL A 6 7.10 -7.67 -11.16
C VAL A 6 7.13 -8.48 -9.88
N GLN A 7 7.40 -7.82 -8.75
CA GLN A 7 7.47 -8.47 -7.44
C GLN A 7 6.31 -8.00 -6.55
N SER A 8 5.74 -8.94 -5.79
CA SER A 8 4.60 -8.71 -4.89
C SER A 8 4.92 -9.28 -3.51
N CYS A 9 4.73 -8.49 -2.46
CA CYS A 9 4.92 -8.92 -1.08
C CYS A 9 3.62 -8.76 -0.28
N SER A 10 3.18 -9.83 0.38
CA SER A 10 2.23 -9.78 1.49
C SER A 10 3.00 -10.09 2.79
N SER A 11 2.77 -9.33 3.86
CA SER A 11 3.56 -9.49 5.11
C SER A 11 2.71 -9.34 6.37
N ALA A 12 2.93 -10.24 7.33
CA ALA A 12 2.57 -10.12 8.75
C ALA A 12 3.73 -9.49 9.57
N LEU A 13 3.38 -8.92 10.73
CA LEU A 13 4.11 -7.91 11.54
C LEU A 13 5.62 -8.11 11.81
N ALA A 14 6.36 -6.98 11.77
CA ALA A 14 7.39 -6.57 12.75
C ALA A 14 7.77 -5.08 12.58
N LEU A 15 7.48 -4.22 13.57
CA LEU A 15 7.75 -2.76 13.54
C LEU A 15 9.26 -2.44 13.48
N VAL A 16 9.75 -1.80 12.41
CA VAL A 16 11.02 -1.03 12.42
C VAL A 16 10.98 0.19 11.47
N ASN A 17 11.23 1.37 12.04
CA ASN A 17 11.63 2.68 11.52
C ASN A 17 11.33 3.05 10.03
N ALA A 18 10.45 4.04 9.83
CA ALA A 18 10.06 4.57 8.53
C ALA A 18 11.24 5.22 7.80
N SER A 19 11.51 4.78 6.57
CA SER A 19 12.35 5.49 5.61
C SER A 19 11.89 6.95 5.52
N LYS A 20 12.80 7.93 5.56
CA LYS A 20 12.47 9.37 5.61
C LYS A 20 11.92 9.87 4.28
N ILE A 21 10.72 9.40 3.90
CA ILE A 21 9.93 9.92 2.78
C ILE A 21 9.38 11.28 3.23
N ILE A 22 9.99 12.35 2.72
CA ILE A 22 9.61 13.74 3.07
C ILE A 22 8.50 14.31 2.17
N TYR A 23 8.30 13.73 0.99
CA TYR A 23 7.29 14.12 0.02
C TYR A 23 6.97 12.95 -0.90
N GLN A 24 5.69 12.77 -1.21
CA GLN A 24 5.21 11.79 -2.18
C GLN A 24 3.95 12.32 -2.86
N LYS A 25 3.92 12.30 -4.19
CA LYS A 25 2.75 12.64 -5.00
C LYS A 25 2.14 11.38 -5.57
N GLU A 26 0.83 11.25 -5.42
CA GLU A 26 0.10 10.07 -5.83
C GLU A 26 -1.05 10.43 -6.74
N LYS A 27 -1.38 9.51 -7.63
CA LYS A 27 -2.58 9.56 -8.46
C LYS A 27 -3.44 8.34 -8.15
N ILE A 28 -4.75 8.55 -8.00
CA ILE A 28 -5.72 7.46 -8.01
C ILE A 28 -5.73 6.89 -9.43
N ASN A 29 -5.29 5.63 -9.54
CA ASN A 29 -5.16 4.94 -10.83
C ASN A 29 -6.53 4.42 -11.31
N VAL A 30 -6.57 3.80 -12.50
CA VAL A 30 -7.79 3.21 -13.11
C VAL A 30 -8.44 2.12 -12.23
N GLU A 31 -7.75 1.60 -11.21
CA GLU A 31 -8.29 0.61 -10.26
C GLU A 31 -9.14 1.22 -9.14
N LEU A 32 -9.89 2.28 -9.42
CA LEU A 32 -11.03 2.62 -8.58
C LEU A 32 -12.23 1.84 -9.11
N ASP A 33 -12.60 0.80 -8.38
CA ASP A 33 -13.73 -0.06 -8.72
C ASP A 33 -14.65 -0.16 -7.51
N GLU A 34 -15.73 0.61 -7.56
CA GLU A 34 -16.73 0.66 -6.49
C GLU A 34 -17.49 -0.66 -6.33
N SER A 35 -17.63 -1.45 -7.42
CA SER A 35 -18.38 -2.71 -7.38
C SER A 35 -17.68 -3.78 -6.54
N VAL A 36 -16.35 -3.74 -6.50
CA VAL A 36 -15.51 -4.65 -5.70
C VAL A 36 -14.78 -3.94 -4.56
N HIS A 37 -15.14 -2.69 -4.28
CA HIS A 37 -14.57 -1.84 -3.24
C HIS A 37 -13.03 -1.81 -3.25
N LYS A 38 -12.47 -1.58 -4.44
CA LYS A 38 -11.02 -1.51 -4.66
C LYS A 38 -10.60 -0.09 -5.03
N ILE A 39 -9.48 0.35 -4.47
CA ILE A 39 -8.81 1.60 -4.81
C ILE A 39 -7.32 1.37 -5.02
N GLY A 40 -6.80 1.83 -6.16
CA GLY A 40 -5.38 1.81 -6.50
C GLY A 40 -4.75 3.21 -6.48
N LEU A 41 -3.57 3.33 -5.88
CA LEU A 41 -2.75 4.54 -5.78
C LEU A 41 -1.41 4.28 -6.48
N GLN A 42 -1.01 5.17 -7.38
CA GLN A 42 0.30 5.14 -8.04
C GLN A 42 1.13 6.32 -7.59
N VAL A 43 2.37 6.07 -7.18
CA VAL A 43 3.35 7.12 -6.98
C VAL A 43 3.77 7.66 -8.34
N ILE A 44 3.62 8.97 -8.54
CA ILE A 44 3.97 9.65 -9.79
C ILE A 44 5.15 10.61 -9.62
N GLU A 45 5.50 10.99 -8.38
CA GLU A 45 6.60 11.90 -8.09
C GLU A 45 7.07 11.72 -6.63
N GLY A 46 8.39 11.76 -6.41
CA GLY A 46 8.98 11.67 -5.07
C GLY A 46 8.84 10.30 -4.41
N GLY A 47 8.98 10.27 -3.08
CA GLY A 47 8.86 9.07 -2.25
C GLY A 47 9.65 7.89 -2.78
N HIS A 48 8.97 6.76 -2.99
CA HIS A 48 9.56 5.51 -3.47
C HIS A 48 10.33 5.68 -4.80
N LEU A 49 9.90 6.58 -5.69
CA LEU A 49 10.60 6.80 -6.96
C LEU A 49 11.99 7.43 -6.78
N ASN A 50 12.24 8.11 -5.65
CA ASN A 50 13.55 8.65 -5.31
C ASN A 50 14.46 7.63 -4.61
N HIS A 51 13.99 6.39 -4.44
CA HIS A 51 14.65 5.34 -3.67
C HIS A 51 14.89 4.07 -4.48
N GLY A 52 15.06 4.20 -5.80
CA GLY A 52 15.47 3.10 -6.70
C GLY A 52 14.32 2.35 -7.37
N PHE A 53 13.07 2.72 -7.09
CA PHE A 53 11.90 2.14 -7.77
C PHE A 53 11.57 2.95 -9.03
N SER A 54 11.42 2.27 -10.17
CA SER A 54 10.96 2.90 -11.42
C SER A 54 9.43 3.03 -11.47
N SER A 55 8.73 2.15 -10.76
CA SER A 55 7.28 2.18 -10.57
C SER A 55 6.92 1.71 -9.17
N TYR A 56 5.93 2.35 -8.56
CA TYR A 56 5.43 1.96 -7.25
C TYR A 56 3.93 2.19 -7.13
N LYS A 57 3.18 1.10 -7.04
CA LYS A 57 1.72 1.06 -6.94
C LYS A 57 1.30 0.37 -5.67
N ARG A 58 0.21 0.86 -5.08
CA ARG A 58 -0.45 0.27 -3.93
C ARG A 58 -1.93 0.12 -4.23
N SER A 59 -2.57 -0.93 -3.74
CA SER A 59 -4.02 -1.06 -3.80
C SER A 59 -4.59 -1.57 -2.49
N PHE A 60 -5.77 -1.07 -2.15
CA PHE A 60 -6.61 -1.57 -1.07
C PHE A 60 -7.88 -2.17 -1.67
N GLN A 61 -8.28 -3.33 -1.19
CA GLN A 61 -9.57 -3.93 -1.51
C GLN A 61 -10.28 -4.29 -0.20
N LEU A 62 -11.54 -3.89 -0.09
CA LEU A 62 -12.37 -4.13 1.07
C LEU A 62 -13.35 -5.27 0.76
N THR A 63 -13.29 -6.35 1.51
CA THR A 63 -14.18 -7.49 1.35
C THR A 63 -14.94 -7.71 2.65
N ALA A 64 -16.27 -7.59 2.60
CA ALA A 64 -17.11 -7.96 3.73
C ALA A 64 -16.94 -9.47 4.00
N ILE A 65 -16.62 -9.83 5.24
CA ILE A 65 -16.55 -11.23 5.68
C ILE A 65 -17.68 -11.55 6.67
N GLN A 66 -18.12 -10.57 7.45
CA GLN A 66 -19.32 -10.62 8.30
C GLN A 66 -19.97 -9.24 8.36
N GLU A 67 -21.15 -9.12 9.00
CA GLU A 67 -21.95 -7.88 9.05
C GLU A 67 -21.17 -6.65 9.57
N GLN A 68 -20.22 -6.86 10.50
CA GLN A 68 -19.42 -5.81 11.12
C GLN A 68 -17.91 -6.05 10.97
N GLU A 69 -17.53 -6.91 10.02
CA GLU A 69 -16.14 -7.31 9.84
C GLU A 69 -15.76 -7.26 8.36
N ILE A 70 -14.69 -6.50 8.06
CA ILE A 70 -14.17 -6.29 6.71
C ILE A 70 -12.73 -6.78 6.66
N LEU A 71 -12.43 -7.65 5.70
CA LEU A 71 -11.08 -7.99 5.32
C LEU A 71 -10.51 -6.89 4.42
N VAL A 72 -9.39 -6.30 4.85
CA VAL A 72 -8.65 -5.30 4.04
C VAL A 72 -7.46 -5.98 3.38
N SER A 73 -7.56 -6.22 2.08
CA SER A 73 -6.44 -6.70 1.26
C SER A 73 -5.58 -5.52 0.82
N PHE A 74 -4.29 -5.55 1.16
CA PHE A 74 -3.32 -4.56 0.72
C PHE A 74 -2.29 -5.20 -0.21
N THR A 75 -2.05 -4.59 -1.36
CA THR A 75 -1.07 -5.07 -2.33
C THR A 75 -0.12 -3.95 -2.72
N VAL A 76 1.17 -4.27 -2.76
CA VAL A 76 2.21 -3.40 -3.34
C VAL A 76 2.71 -4.07 -4.60
N THR A 77 2.73 -3.32 -5.70
CA THR A 77 3.33 -3.74 -6.97
C THR A 77 4.37 -2.72 -7.34
N TYR A 78 5.58 -3.16 -7.62
CA TYR A 78 6.69 -2.26 -7.89
C TYR A 78 7.63 -2.85 -8.94
N GLU A 79 8.41 -1.95 -9.53
CA GLU A 79 9.52 -2.27 -10.41
C GLU A 79 10.77 -1.57 -9.86
N SER A 80 11.90 -2.28 -9.86
CA SER A 80 13.18 -1.79 -9.37
C SER A 80 14.31 -2.46 -10.15
N GLU A 81 15.43 -1.78 -10.32
CA GLU A 81 16.63 -2.34 -10.97
C GLU A 81 17.37 -3.34 -10.06
N VAL A 82 17.17 -3.22 -8.75
CA VAL A 82 17.72 -4.12 -7.73
C VAL A 82 16.58 -4.74 -6.93
N GLU A 83 16.75 -6.00 -6.52
CA GLU A 83 15.77 -6.65 -5.64
C GLU A 83 15.80 -6.00 -4.25
N ASP A 84 14.82 -5.14 -3.96
CA ASP A 84 14.60 -4.52 -2.66
C ASP A 84 13.20 -4.84 -2.14
N THR A 85 13.14 -5.73 -1.15
CA THR A 85 11.90 -6.11 -0.45
C THR A 85 11.69 -5.34 0.86
N THR A 86 12.68 -4.57 1.30
CA THR A 86 12.65 -3.86 2.60
C THR A 86 11.67 -2.69 2.55
N MET A 87 11.77 -1.82 1.53
CA MET A 87 10.83 -0.70 1.37
C MET A 87 9.38 -1.17 1.15
N PRO A 88 9.09 -2.14 0.26
CA PRO A 88 7.76 -2.74 0.14
C PRO A 88 7.19 -3.28 1.46
N SER A 89 7.99 -4.04 2.22
CA SER A 89 7.58 -4.56 3.53
C SER A 89 7.22 -3.43 4.50
N ARG A 90 8.06 -2.38 4.59
CA ARG A 90 7.78 -1.20 5.42
C ARG A 90 6.51 -0.48 5.01
N SER A 91 6.27 -0.33 3.71
CA SER A 91 5.04 0.27 3.19
C SER A 91 3.80 -0.52 3.56
N THR A 92 3.86 -1.85 3.53
CA THR A 92 2.78 -2.72 4.00
C THR A 92 2.52 -2.54 5.50
N GLN A 93 3.57 -2.45 6.33
CA GLN A 93 3.40 -2.20 7.76
C GLN A 93 2.77 -0.83 8.04
N ALA A 94 3.22 0.21 7.34
CA ALA A 94 2.64 1.56 7.45
C ALA A 94 1.16 1.57 7.04
N ALA A 95 0.80 0.86 5.96
CA ALA A 95 -0.57 0.72 5.53
C ALA A 95 -1.45 0.02 6.59
N VAL A 96 -0.97 -1.08 7.19
CA VAL A 96 -1.67 -1.77 8.29
C VAL A 96 -1.87 -0.85 9.49
N ALA A 97 -0.84 -0.09 9.88
CA ALA A 97 -0.94 0.86 10.99
C ALA A 97 -1.98 1.97 10.70
N PHE A 98 -2.01 2.47 9.47
CA PHE A 98 -3.01 3.43 9.02
C PHE A 98 -4.43 2.86 9.11
N ILE A 99 -4.67 1.66 8.58
CA ILE A 99 -5.99 1.01 8.60
C ILE A 99 -6.49 0.77 10.04
N ARG A 100 -5.63 0.30 10.95
CA ARG A 100 -5.99 0.16 12.37
C ARG A 100 -6.35 1.49 13.03
N SER A 101 -5.64 2.56 12.67
CA SER A 101 -5.92 3.91 13.18
C SER A 101 -7.26 4.43 12.66
N LEU A 102 -7.56 4.18 11.39
CA LEU A 102 -8.83 4.52 10.75
C LEU A 102 -10.00 3.74 11.38
N GLU A 103 -9.86 2.43 11.53
CA GLU A 103 -10.83 1.57 12.23
C GLU A 103 -11.12 2.11 13.64
N SER A 104 -10.07 2.34 14.43
CA SER A 104 -10.20 2.88 15.79
C SER A 104 -10.89 4.25 15.81
N TYR A 105 -10.64 5.09 14.82
CA TYR A 105 -11.28 6.40 14.70
C TYR A 105 -12.77 6.25 14.36
N LEU A 106 -13.11 5.42 13.38
CA LEU A 106 -14.50 5.19 12.94
C LEU A 106 -15.34 4.54 14.05
N LEU A 107 -14.79 3.56 14.77
CA LEU A 107 -15.46 2.94 15.92
C LEU A 107 -15.75 3.93 17.05
N ARG A 108 -14.88 4.93 17.25
CA ARG A 108 -15.12 6.00 18.24
C ARG A 108 -16.07 7.07 17.74
N ALA A 109 -16.06 7.37 16.44
CA ALA A 109 -16.97 8.36 15.85
C ALA A 109 -18.41 7.84 15.71
N ALA A 110 -18.59 6.53 15.66
CA ALA A 110 -19.88 5.86 15.64
C ALA A 110 -20.49 5.61 17.04
N ALA A 111 -19.77 5.97 18.12
CA ALA A 111 -20.20 5.86 19.51
C ALA A 111 -20.78 7.19 20.02
#